data_AF-A0A662QYZ5-F1
#
_entry.id   AF-A0A662QYZ5-F1
#
_cell.length_a   1.000
_cell.length_b   1.000
_cell.length_c   1.000
_cell.angle_alpha   90.00
_cell.angle_beta   90.00
_cell.angle_gamma   90.00
#
_symmetry.space_group_name_H-M   'P 1'
#
loop_
_entity.id
_entity.type
_entity.pdbx_description
1 polymer ?
#
loop_
_entity_poly.entity_id
_entity_poly.type
_entity_poly.pdbx_seq_one_letter_code
_entity_poly.pdbx_strand_id
1 'polypeptide(L)'
;ELKYLKPYNGSMGLMLETTADLPAHAKSPSKDPKKRLRVIRYAGSLRIPFTTGILVGIGESWDDRIESLSKIAELHERYGHIQEVIIQGFSPKKGTAMENHPCPSPTELLECVRIAREQLPEDVVVQIPPNLVPMEMLPEFIKAGASDVGGISEITPDYINPEAPWPSVSELRRAVGSVRERLCIHPKYVLLGWYGKKVEHLVKELAGEDGLVAQSF
;
A
#
# COMPACT_ATOMS: atom_id res chain seq x y z
N GLU A 1 9.51 -9.89 -17.07
CA GLU A 1 9.98 -8.68 -16.35
C GLU A 1 10.22 -8.93 -14.87
N LEU A 2 9.21 -9.24 -14.04
CA LEU A 2 9.40 -9.46 -12.57
C LEU A 2 10.58 -10.38 -12.22
N LYS A 3 10.72 -11.54 -12.88
CA LYS A 3 11.85 -12.46 -12.67
C LYS A 3 13.22 -11.82 -12.95
N TYR A 4 13.30 -10.97 -13.96
CA TYR A 4 14.53 -10.26 -14.35
C TYR A 4 14.87 -9.14 -13.37
N LEU A 5 13.86 -8.43 -12.87
CA LEU A 5 14.04 -7.34 -11.91
C LEU A 5 14.25 -7.84 -10.47
N LYS A 6 13.78 -9.05 -10.13
CA LYS A 6 13.82 -9.60 -8.77
C LYS A 6 15.18 -9.46 -8.09
N PRO A 7 16.33 -9.77 -8.73
CA PRO A 7 17.62 -9.68 -8.06
C PRO A 7 18.00 -8.26 -7.62
N TYR A 8 17.40 -7.22 -8.20
CA TYR A 8 17.76 -5.82 -8.02
C TYR A 8 16.83 -5.04 -7.08
N ASN A 9 15.84 -5.70 -6.48
CA ASN A 9 14.80 -5.03 -5.68
C ASN A 9 14.65 -5.70 -4.31
N GLY A 10 14.38 -4.91 -3.27
CA GLY A 10 14.03 -5.42 -1.94
C GLY A 10 12.60 -5.97 -1.91
N SER A 11 11.66 -5.20 -2.46
CA SER A 11 10.26 -5.55 -2.68
C SER A 11 9.82 -4.97 -4.04
N MET A 12 8.62 -5.31 -4.49
CA MET A 12 8.00 -4.68 -5.66
C MET A 12 6.54 -4.36 -5.34
N GLY A 13 5.87 -3.61 -6.20
CA GLY A 13 4.45 -3.35 -5.98
C GLY A 13 3.68 -3.05 -7.25
N LEU A 14 2.37 -3.22 -7.14
CA LEU A 14 1.36 -2.84 -8.12
C LEU A 14 0.02 -2.79 -7.38
N MET A 15 -0.61 -1.61 -7.32
CA MET A 15 -1.98 -1.47 -6.82
C MET A 15 -2.94 -2.33 -7.65
N LEU A 16 -3.82 -3.10 -7.00
CA LEU A 16 -4.92 -3.79 -7.68
C LEU A 16 -5.96 -2.77 -8.18
N GLU A 17 -6.14 -1.68 -7.43
CA GLU A 17 -7.17 -0.64 -7.59
C GLU A 17 -8.57 -1.16 -7.28
N THR A 18 -9.08 -2.08 -8.09
CA THR A 18 -10.39 -2.71 -7.94
C THR A 18 -10.46 -3.97 -8.81
N THR A 19 -11.36 -4.90 -8.46
CA THR A 19 -11.72 -6.05 -9.29
C THR A 19 -12.80 -5.74 -10.32
N ALA A 20 -13.52 -4.63 -10.14
CA ALA A 20 -14.58 -4.18 -11.01
C ALA A 20 -14.07 -3.65 -12.36
N ASP A 21 -14.86 -3.85 -13.41
CA ASP A 21 -14.66 -3.20 -14.70
C ASP A 21 -15.35 -1.82 -14.69
N LEU A 22 -14.56 -0.77 -14.50
CA LEU A 22 -15.05 0.59 -14.28
C LEU A 22 -14.64 1.55 -15.40
N PRO A 23 -15.48 2.54 -15.74
CA PRO A 23 -15.13 3.63 -16.66
C PRO A 23 -13.83 4.37 -16.29
N ALA A 24 -13.50 4.42 -14.98
CA ALA A 24 -12.24 4.98 -14.47
C ALA A 24 -10.99 4.38 -15.14
N HIS A 25 -11.06 3.12 -15.58
CA HIS A 25 -9.96 2.40 -16.21
C HIS A 25 -10.07 2.29 -17.74
N ALA A 26 -11.12 2.81 -18.37
CA ALA A 26 -11.41 2.60 -19.79
C ALA A 26 -10.28 3.05 -20.74
N LYS A 27 -9.53 4.11 -20.37
CA LYS A 27 -8.38 4.62 -21.15
C LYS A 27 -7.03 4.12 -20.64
N SER A 28 -7.03 3.15 -19.75
CA SER A 28 -5.84 2.63 -19.09
C SER A 28 -5.78 1.10 -19.19
N PRO A 29 -5.36 0.52 -20.33
CA PRO A 29 -5.38 -0.92 -20.57
C PRO A 29 -4.52 -1.76 -19.60
N SER A 30 -3.54 -1.12 -18.94
CA SER A 30 -2.72 -1.72 -17.87
C SER A 30 -3.48 -1.82 -16.54
N LYS A 31 -4.62 -1.13 -16.40
CA LYS A 31 -5.49 -1.15 -15.23
C LYS A 31 -6.60 -2.21 -15.28
N ASP A 32 -6.60 -3.06 -16.30
CA ASP A 32 -7.45 -4.25 -16.36
C ASP A 32 -7.25 -5.14 -15.11
N PRO A 33 -8.31 -5.42 -14.32
CA PRO A 33 -8.20 -6.17 -13.08
C PRO A 33 -7.60 -7.58 -13.24
N LYS A 34 -7.95 -8.28 -14.32
CA LYS A 34 -7.45 -9.64 -14.57
C LYS A 34 -5.95 -9.64 -14.83
N LYS A 35 -5.43 -8.66 -15.59
CA LYS A 35 -3.99 -8.48 -15.82
C LYS A 35 -3.26 -8.13 -14.52
N ARG A 36 -3.83 -7.26 -13.69
CA ARG A 36 -3.30 -6.89 -12.37
C ARG A 36 -3.16 -8.08 -11.44
N LEU A 37 -4.25 -8.82 -11.21
CA LEU A 37 -4.25 -10.04 -10.41
C LEU A 37 -3.24 -11.07 -10.93
N ARG A 38 -3.10 -11.19 -12.26
CA ARG A 38 -2.08 -12.07 -12.86
C ARG A 38 -0.66 -11.64 -12.50
N VAL A 39 -0.36 -10.35 -12.47
CA VAL A 39 0.96 -9.83 -12.07
C VAL A 39 1.21 -10.09 -10.58
N ILE A 40 0.25 -9.78 -9.71
CA ILE A 40 0.34 -10.00 -8.26
C ILE A 40 0.55 -11.50 -7.97
N ARG A 41 -0.20 -12.39 -8.64
CA ARG A 41 -0.02 -13.84 -8.57
C ARG A 41 1.37 -14.28 -9.04
N TYR A 42 1.87 -13.71 -10.12
CA TYR A 42 3.19 -14.07 -10.64
C TYR A 42 4.32 -13.64 -9.69
N ALA A 43 4.20 -12.46 -9.05
CA ALA A 43 5.10 -12.04 -7.99
C ALA A 43 5.14 -13.06 -6.82
N GLY A 44 3.97 -13.56 -6.41
CA GLY A 44 3.87 -14.60 -5.38
C GLY A 44 4.57 -15.90 -5.76
N SER A 45 4.38 -16.37 -6.99
CA SER A 45 5.08 -17.58 -7.50
C SER A 45 6.60 -17.44 -7.52
N LEU A 46 7.11 -16.20 -7.54
CA LEU A 46 8.54 -15.88 -7.52
C LEU A 46 9.08 -15.56 -6.12
N ARG A 47 8.25 -15.61 -5.06
CA ARG A 47 8.59 -15.16 -3.69
C ARG A 47 9.17 -13.75 -3.69
N ILE A 48 8.44 -12.80 -4.27
CA ILE A 48 8.77 -11.38 -4.23
C ILE A 48 7.85 -10.72 -3.20
N PRO A 49 8.39 -10.12 -2.11
CA PRO A 49 7.60 -9.29 -1.20
C PRO A 49 6.89 -8.19 -1.98
N PHE A 50 5.58 -8.09 -1.83
CA PHE A 50 4.75 -7.33 -2.75
C PHE A 50 3.80 -6.37 -2.04
N THR A 51 3.85 -5.09 -2.41
CA THR A 51 2.85 -4.09 -2.01
C THR A 51 1.75 -4.02 -3.07
N THR A 52 0.50 -4.05 -2.64
CA THR A 52 -0.69 -3.83 -3.48
C THR A 52 -1.66 -2.94 -2.71
N GLY A 53 -2.90 -2.82 -3.18
CA GLY A 53 -3.90 -2.00 -2.54
C GLY A 53 -5.12 -1.79 -3.43
N ILE A 54 -6.13 -1.14 -2.88
CA ILE A 54 -7.34 -0.73 -3.59
C ILE A 54 -7.45 0.80 -3.59
N LEU A 55 -8.08 1.33 -4.64
CA LEU A 55 -8.55 2.70 -4.67
C LEU A 55 -10.00 2.72 -4.23
N VAL A 56 -10.33 3.69 -3.40
CA VAL A 56 -11.66 3.93 -2.86
C VAL A 56 -12.22 5.21 -3.48
N GLY A 57 -13.43 5.16 -4.04
CA GLY A 57 -14.11 6.30 -4.63
C GLY A 57 -13.77 6.54 -6.10
N ILE A 58 -13.58 5.48 -6.90
CA ILE A 58 -13.42 5.53 -8.36
C ILE A 58 -14.66 5.05 -9.12
N GLY A 59 -15.78 4.83 -8.42
CA GLY A 59 -17.04 4.36 -8.96
C GLY A 59 -17.34 2.88 -8.67
N GLU A 60 -16.48 2.22 -7.91
CA GLU A 60 -16.71 0.87 -7.38
C GLU A 60 -17.79 0.86 -6.30
N SER A 61 -18.50 -0.25 -6.18
CA SER A 61 -19.45 -0.52 -5.09
C SER A 61 -18.73 -1.06 -3.85
N TRP A 62 -19.48 -1.16 -2.75
CA TRP A 62 -18.97 -1.78 -1.52
C TRP A 62 -18.58 -3.25 -1.72
N ASP A 63 -19.40 -3.99 -2.48
CA ASP A 63 -19.14 -5.40 -2.80
C ASP A 63 -17.85 -5.56 -3.62
N ASP A 64 -17.57 -4.62 -4.54
CA ASP A 64 -16.33 -4.63 -5.32
C ASP A 64 -15.09 -4.43 -4.43
N ARG A 65 -15.19 -3.64 -3.35
CA ARG A 65 -14.10 -3.45 -2.37
C ARG A 65 -13.84 -4.74 -1.60
N ILE A 66 -14.91 -5.36 -1.12
CA ILE A 66 -14.87 -6.66 -0.43
C ILE A 66 -14.27 -7.73 -1.34
N GLU A 67 -14.74 -7.84 -2.59
CA GLU A 67 -14.21 -8.81 -3.55
C GLU A 67 -12.71 -8.57 -3.80
N SER A 68 -12.30 -7.31 -3.96
CA SER A 68 -10.91 -6.95 -4.19
C SER A 68 -10.00 -7.33 -3.03
N LEU A 69 -10.41 -7.04 -1.79
CA LEU A 69 -9.68 -7.42 -0.58
C LEU A 69 -9.63 -8.94 -0.40
N SER A 70 -10.74 -9.64 -0.64
CA SER A 70 -10.80 -11.10 -0.64
C SER A 70 -9.83 -11.72 -1.66
N LYS A 71 -9.76 -11.19 -2.88
CA LYS A 71 -8.81 -11.67 -3.91
C LYS A 71 -7.36 -11.42 -3.53
N ILE A 72 -7.07 -10.33 -2.83
CA ILE A 72 -5.74 -10.05 -2.28
C ILE A 72 -5.42 -11.06 -1.17
N ALA A 73 -6.35 -11.31 -0.24
CA ALA A 73 -6.20 -12.30 0.82
C ALA A 73 -5.93 -13.70 0.27
N GLU A 74 -6.74 -14.19 -0.69
CA GLU A 74 -6.55 -15.50 -1.35
C GLU A 74 -5.15 -15.65 -1.97
N LEU A 75 -4.62 -14.57 -2.58
CA LEU A 75 -3.27 -14.58 -3.15
C LEU A 75 -2.20 -14.61 -2.06
N HIS A 76 -2.38 -13.87 -0.96
CA HIS A 76 -1.46 -13.92 0.16
C HIS A 76 -1.49 -15.30 0.83
N GLU A 77 -2.66 -15.88 1.12
CA GLU A 77 -2.77 -17.22 1.72
C GLU A 77 -2.05 -18.29 0.88
N ARG A 78 -2.11 -18.17 -0.46
CA ARG A 78 -1.45 -19.12 -1.35
C ARG A 78 0.07 -18.98 -1.42
N TYR A 79 0.61 -17.77 -1.37
CA TYR A 79 2.04 -17.51 -1.67
C TYR A 79 2.82 -16.83 -0.54
N GLY A 80 2.14 -16.29 0.46
CA GLY A 80 2.68 -15.62 1.64
C GLY A 80 3.50 -14.37 1.32
N HIS A 81 3.28 -13.71 0.17
CA HIS A 81 4.19 -12.71 -0.40
C HIS A 81 3.73 -11.26 -0.28
N ILE A 82 2.44 -11.02 -0.01
CA ILE A 82 1.91 -9.66 0.10
C ILE A 82 2.34 -9.09 1.45
N GLN A 83 3.11 -8.01 1.44
CA GLN A 83 3.60 -7.38 2.66
C GLN A 83 2.63 -6.31 3.18
N GLU A 84 1.94 -5.65 2.26
CA GLU A 84 1.20 -4.43 2.52
C GLU A 84 0.05 -4.29 1.52
N VAL A 85 -1.08 -3.82 2.03
CA VAL A 85 -2.27 -3.43 1.28
C VAL A 85 -2.59 -1.98 1.59
N ILE A 86 -2.47 -1.12 0.59
CA ILE A 86 -2.77 0.29 0.68
C ILE A 86 -4.29 0.49 0.49
N ILE A 87 -4.93 1.16 1.46
CA ILE A 87 -6.28 1.69 1.30
C ILE A 87 -6.15 3.16 0.96
N GLN A 88 -6.33 3.50 -0.32
CA GLN A 88 -6.10 4.85 -0.79
C GLN A 88 -7.39 5.47 -1.31
N GLY A 89 -7.73 6.65 -0.78
CA GLY A 89 -8.82 7.46 -1.32
C GLY A 89 -8.45 8.06 -2.68
N PHE A 90 -9.41 8.08 -3.59
CA PHE A 90 -9.29 8.78 -4.85
C PHE A 90 -9.22 10.29 -4.63
N SER A 91 -8.21 10.94 -5.24
CA SER A 91 -8.09 12.39 -5.30
C SER A 91 -8.26 12.86 -6.76
N PRO A 92 -9.34 13.60 -7.09
CA PRO A 92 -9.57 14.16 -8.41
C PRO A 92 -8.44 15.08 -8.86
N LYS A 93 -8.04 14.96 -10.12
CA LYS A 93 -6.99 15.79 -10.71
C LYS A 93 -7.54 16.67 -11.82
N LYS A 94 -7.23 17.97 -11.75
CA LYS A 94 -7.56 18.94 -12.78
C LYS A 94 -7.09 18.47 -14.15
N GLY A 95 -7.95 18.58 -15.17
CA GLY A 95 -7.63 18.18 -16.54
C GLY A 95 -7.71 16.67 -16.81
N THR A 96 -8.16 15.87 -15.84
CA THR A 96 -8.50 14.46 -16.07
C THR A 96 -9.99 14.29 -16.31
N ALA A 97 -10.40 13.15 -16.90
CA ALA A 97 -11.80 12.84 -17.12
C ALA A 97 -12.62 12.73 -15.82
N MET A 98 -11.96 12.57 -14.67
CA MET A 98 -12.55 12.43 -13.35
C MET A 98 -12.32 13.67 -12.48
N GLU A 99 -11.97 14.83 -13.04
CA GLU A 99 -11.66 16.04 -12.25
C GLU A 99 -12.80 16.49 -11.34
N ASN A 100 -14.06 16.21 -11.74
CA ASN A 100 -15.28 16.58 -11.00
C ASN A 100 -15.91 15.38 -10.28
N HIS A 101 -15.22 14.23 -10.24
CA HIS A 101 -15.70 13.07 -9.49
C HIS A 101 -15.50 13.33 -7.98
N PRO A 102 -16.42 12.92 -7.10
CA PRO A 102 -16.26 13.15 -5.67
C PRO A 102 -15.10 12.34 -5.07
N CYS A 103 -14.40 12.90 -4.09
CA CYS A 103 -13.52 12.13 -3.21
C CYS A 103 -14.36 11.25 -2.28
N PRO A 104 -13.87 10.06 -1.86
CA PRO A 104 -14.50 9.32 -0.79
C PRO A 104 -14.43 10.12 0.52
N SER A 105 -15.41 9.92 1.40
CA SER A 105 -15.37 10.56 2.72
C SER A 105 -14.32 9.91 3.63
N PRO A 106 -13.76 10.62 4.62
CA PRO A 106 -12.86 10.01 5.60
C PRO A 106 -13.49 8.84 6.36
N THR A 107 -14.79 8.92 6.69
CA THR A 107 -15.55 7.85 7.34
C THR A 107 -15.67 6.62 6.45
N GLU A 108 -15.85 6.81 5.15
CA GLU A 108 -15.89 5.71 4.18
C GLU A 108 -14.54 5.00 4.05
N LEU A 109 -13.44 5.77 4.04
CA LEU A 109 -12.10 5.20 4.08
C LEU A 109 -11.84 4.44 5.39
N LEU A 110 -12.30 4.98 6.52
CA LEU A 110 -12.15 4.35 7.84
C LEU A 110 -12.83 2.98 7.87
N GLU A 111 -14.04 2.89 7.31
CA GLU A 111 -14.74 1.62 7.18
C GLU A 111 -14.03 0.65 6.22
N CYS A 112 -13.45 1.15 5.13
CA CYS A 112 -12.63 0.32 4.24
C CYS A 112 -11.39 -0.24 4.94
N VAL A 113 -10.73 0.55 5.80
CA VAL A 113 -9.60 0.08 6.62
C VAL A 113 -10.05 -1.00 7.61
N ARG A 114 -11.21 -0.83 8.24
CA ARG A 114 -11.79 -1.83 9.16
C ARG A 114 -12.05 -3.16 8.45
N ILE A 115 -12.73 -3.13 7.30
CA ILE A 115 -12.97 -4.35 6.51
C ILE A 115 -11.66 -4.95 5.99
N ALA A 116 -10.70 -4.13 5.55
CA ALA A 116 -9.40 -4.64 5.13
C ALA A 116 -8.70 -5.40 6.25
N ARG A 117 -8.73 -4.86 7.49
CA ARG A 117 -8.14 -5.56 8.63
C ARG A 117 -8.88 -6.86 8.96
N GLU A 118 -10.20 -6.90 8.84
CA GLU A 118 -11.02 -8.09 9.09
C GLU A 118 -10.77 -9.20 8.04
N GLN A 119 -10.57 -8.85 6.77
CA GLN A 119 -10.42 -9.82 5.67
C GLN A 119 -8.99 -10.26 5.40
N LEU A 120 -8.00 -9.38 5.62
CA LEU A 120 -6.62 -9.67 5.30
C LEU A 120 -5.98 -10.53 6.41
N PRO A 121 -5.10 -11.48 6.06
CA PRO A 121 -4.29 -12.21 7.03
C PRO A 121 -3.51 -11.26 7.96
N GLU A 122 -3.38 -11.62 9.24
CA GLU A 122 -2.84 -10.77 10.30
C GLU A 122 -1.46 -10.17 9.98
N ASP A 123 -0.63 -10.92 9.27
CA ASP A 123 0.73 -10.57 8.88
C ASP A 123 0.82 -9.71 7.60
N VAL A 124 -0.31 -9.38 6.98
CA VAL A 124 -0.43 -8.37 5.94
C VAL A 124 -0.67 -7.02 6.59
N VAL A 125 0.20 -6.05 6.32
CA VAL A 125 0.07 -4.69 6.81
C VAL A 125 -1.01 -3.92 6.06
N VAL A 126 -1.85 -3.18 6.78
CA VAL A 126 -2.80 -2.23 6.17
C VAL A 126 -2.19 -0.84 6.25
N GLN A 127 -1.98 -0.21 5.09
CA GLN A 127 -1.40 1.12 4.96
C GLN A 127 -2.49 2.15 4.65
N ILE A 128 -2.43 3.31 5.33
CA ILE A 128 -3.24 4.50 5.03
C ILE A 128 -2.30 5.69 4.75
N PRO A 129 -2.36 6.35 3.57
CA PRO A 129 -1.52 7.52 3.29
C PRO A 129 -1.97 8.72 4.15
N PRO A 130 -1.14 9.24 5.06
CA PRO A 130 -1.56 10.23 6.05
C PRO A 130 -1.71 11.64 5.48
N ASN A 131 -1.18 11.90 4.27
CA ASN A 131 -1.41 13.13 3.53
C ASN A 131 -2.77 13.14 2.82
N LEU A 132 -3.45 11.99 2.69
CA LEU A 132 -4.74 11.85 2.00
C LEU A 132 -5.92 11.64 2.96
N VAL A 133 -5.70 11.76 4.27
CA VAL A 133 -6.74 11.73 5.29
C VAL A 133 -6.56 12.90 6.26
N PRO A 134 -7.62 13.37 6.94
CA PRO A 134 -7.49 14.39 7.98
C PRO A 134 -6.57 13.88 9.10
N MET A 135 -5.57 14.69 9.48
CA MET A 135 -4.56 14.30 10.47
C MET A 135 -5.17 13.97 11.84
N GLU A 136 -6.23 14.69 12.21
CA GLU A 136 -7.00 14.48 13.43
C GLU A 136 -7.74 13.15 13.47
N MET A 137 -7.99 12.52 12.31
CA MET A 137 -8.62 11.22 12.18
C MET A 137 -7.63 10.05 12.09
N LEU A 138 -6.33 10.34 11.93
CA LEU A 138 -5.30 9.31 11.82
C LEU A 138 -5.32 8.31 13.00
N PRO A 139 -5.54 8.73 14.27
CA PRO A 139 -5.67 7.80 15.39
C PRO A 139 -6.82 6.79 15.23
N GLU A 140 -7.93 7.20 14.63
CA GLU A 140 -9.09 6.34 14.35
C GLU A 140 -8.75 5.29 13.31
N PHE A 141 -8.00 5.65 12.25
CA PHE A 141 -7.51 4.69 11.26
C PHE A 141 -6.59 3.64 11.89
N ILE A 142 -5.68 4.05 12.79
CA ILE A 142 -4.81 3.11 13.51
C ILE A 142 -5.65 2.15 14.37
N LYS A 143 -6.63 2.67 15.12
CA LYS A 143 -7.56 1.85 15.91
C LYS A 143 -8.39 0.89 15.04
N ALA A 144 -8.71 1.28 13.80
CA ALA A 144 -9.45 0.45 12.85
C ALA A 144 -8.60 -0.67 12.23
N GLY A 145 -7.26 -0.61 12.38
CA GLY A 145 -6.37 -1.69 11.96
C GLY A 145 -5.28 -1.31 10.96
N ALA A 146 -5.20 -0.03 10.55
CA ALA A 146 -4.01 0.44 9.86
C ALA A 146 -2.80 0.42 10.80
N SER A 147 -1.67 -0.05 10.31
CA SER A 147 -0.42 -0.14 11.09
C SER A 147 0.77 0.50 10.37
N ASP A 148 0.51 1.12 9.23
CA ASP A 148 1.52 1.77 8.41
C ASP A 148 0.96 3.05 7.76
N VAL A 149 1.77 4.10 7.79
CA VAL A 149 1.42 5.41 7.24
C VAL A 149 2.17 5.69 5.92
N GLY A 150 2.76 4.65 5.32
CA GLY A 150 3.42 4.70 4.04
C GLY A 150 4.72 5.49 4.00
N GLY A 151 5.14 5.85 2.79
CA GLY A 151 6.33 6.65 2.56
C GLY A 151 6.11 8.09 2.99
N ILE A 152 6.99 8.62 3.83
CA ILE A 152 6.98 10.01 4.29
C ILE A 152 8.27 10.68 3.82
N SER A 153 8.18 11.91 3.32
CA SER A 153 9.35 12.68 2.90
C SER A 153 9.26 14.12 3.35
N GLU A 154 10.28 14.58 4.08
CA GLU A 154 10.44 16.00 4.42
C GLU A 154 11.21 16.78 3.33
N ILE A 155 11.72 16.08 2.32
CA ILE A 155 12.60 16.64 1.27
C ILE A 155 11.88 16.71 -0.07
N THR A 156 11.10 15.69 -0.42
CA THR A 156 10.47 15.57 -1.74
C THR A 156 8.95 15.69 -1.63
N PRO A 157 8.28 16.39 -2.55
CA PRO A 157 6.82 16.42 -2.58
C PRO A 157 6.25 15.06 -3.03
N ASP A 158 4.97 14.83 -2.74
CA ASP A 158 4.22 13.76 -3.40
C ASP A 158 4.00 14.15 -4.87
N TYR A 159 4.68 13.47 -5.80
CA TYR A 159 4.54 13.72 -7.23
C TYR A 159 3.18 13.27 -7.80
N ILE A 160 2.44 12.42 -7.09
CA ILE A 160 1.10 11.97 -7.46
C ILE A 160 0.05 12.95 -6.92
N ASN A 161 0.22 13.40 -5.68
CA ASN A 161 -0.65 14.37 -5.02
C ASN A 161 0.12 15.61 -4.55
N PRO A 162 0.61 16.45 -5.48
CA PRO A 162 1.40 17.63 -5.13
C PRO A 162 0.63 18.64 -4.28
N GLU A 163 -0.70 18.60 -4.29
CA GLU A 163 -1.58 19.40 -3.45
C GLU A 163 -1.72 18.88 -2.01
N ALA A 164 -1.23 17.68 -1.72
CA ALA A 164 -1.33 17.00 -0.43
C ALA A 164 0.07 16.69 0.12
N PRO A 165 0.72 17.66 0.80
CA PRO A 165 2.09 17.51 1.29
C PRO A 165 2.19 16.40 2.35
N TRP A 166 3.35 15.77 2.42
CA TRP A 166 3.65 14.82 3.49
C TRP A 166 3.61 15.50 4.86
N PRO A 167 3.05 14.87 5.89
CA PRO A 167 3.22 15.33 7.26
C PRO A 167 4.66 15.11 7.73
N SER A 168 5.14 15.96 8.61
CA SER A 168 6.40 15.75 9.31
C SER A 168 6.33 14.55 10.25
N VAL A 169 7.49 13.95 10.55
CA VAL A 169 7.56 12.84 11.51
C VAL A 169 7.07 13.27 12.90
N SER A 170 7.29 14.54 13.25
CA SER A 170 6.81 15.12 14.51
C SER A 170 5.29 15.22 14.58
N GLU A 171 4.61 15.53 13.47
CA GLU A 171 3.14 15.53 13.39
C GLU A 171 2.57 14.13 13.55
N LEU A 172 3.16 13.15 12.85
CA LEU A 172 2.77 11.75 12.98
C LEU A 172 2.93 11.25 14.42
N ARG A 173 4.07 11.55 15.07
CA ARG A 173 4.29 11.19 16.48
C ARG A 173 3.27 11.80 17.43
N ARG A 174 2.85 13.05 17.17
CA ARG A 174 1.79 13.70 17.97
C ARG A 174 0.43 13.04 17.76
N ALA A 175 0.13 12.59 16.54
CA ALA A 175 -1.14 11.96 16.22
C ALA A 175 -1.23 10.52 16.77
N VAL A 176 -0.24 9.67 16.47
CA VAL A 176 -0.33 8.21 16.71
C VAL A 176 0.67 7.67 17.73
N GLY A 177 1.51 8.53 18.32
CA GLY A 177 2.50 8.15 19.32
C GLY A 177 3.80 7.67 18.69
N SER A 178 4.11 6.38 18.85
CA SER A 178 5.38 5.83 18.36
C SER A 178 5.32 5.54 16.86
N VAL A 179 6.29 6.05 16.12
CA VAL A 179 6.51 5.70 14.71
C VAL A 179 7.92 5.14 14.56
N ARG A 180 8.04 4.05 13.81
CA ARG A 180 9.30 3.36 13.54
C ARG A 180 9.52 3.34 12.04
N GLU A 181 10.73 3.68 11.62
CA GLU A 181 11.10 3.62 10.22
C GLU A 181 11.37 2.18 9.78
N ARG A 182 10.97 1.86 8.55
CA ARG A 182 11.23 0.58 7.90
C ARG A 182 11.83 0.79 6.52
N LEU A 183 12.45 -0.25 5.99
CA LEU A 183 12.84 -0.31 4.58
C LEU A 183 11.61 -0.48 3.68
N CYS A 184 11.82 -0.40 2.35
CA CYS A 184 10.79 -0.70 1.36
C CYS A 184 10.29 -2.16 1.42
N ILE A 185 11.09 -3.05 2.00
CA ILE A 185 10.74 -4.43 2.32
C ILE A 185 10.37 -4.51 3.81
N HIS A 186 9.24 -5.15 4.13
CA HIS A 186 8.79 -5.24 5.52
C HIS A 186 9.65 -6.20 6.35
N PRO A 187 9.75 -5.98 7.68
CA PRO A 187 10.58 -6.77 8.59
C PRO A 187 10.48 -8.28 8.43
N LYS A 188 9.26 -8.83 8.34
CA LYS A 188 9.01 -10.26 8.10
C LYS A 188 9.84 -10.79 6.92
N TYR A 189 9.86 -10.07 5.80
CA TYR A 189 10.52 -10.51 4.59
C TYR A 189 12.02 -10.25 4.57
N VAL A 190 12.47 -9.26 5.35
CA VAL A 190 13.90 -9.09 5.67
C VAL A 190 14.40 -10.34 6.39
N LEU A 191 13.71 -10.77 7.45
CA LEU A 191 14.07 -11.94 8.24
C LEU A 191 13.98 -13.25 7.44
N LEU A 192 13.01 -13.37 6.53
CA LEU A 192 12.90 -14.51 5.61
C LEU A 192 13.96 -14.50 4.49
N GLY A 193 14.67 -13.39 4.27
CA GLY A 193 15.66 -13.25 3.19
C GLY A 193 15.05 -13.22 1.78
N TRP A 194 13.83 -12.68 1.62
CA TRP A 194 13.09 -12.69 0.35
C TRP A 194 13.44 -11.52 -0.60
N TYR A 195 14.47 -10.74 -0.26
CA TYR A 195 15.00 -9.66 -1.10
C TYR A 195 15.90 -10.15 -2.24
N GLY A 196 16.13 -9.28 -3.22
CA GLY A 196 17.02 -9.52 -4.34
C GLY A 196 18.50 -9.67 -3.95
N LYS A 197 19.20 -10.61 -4.58
CA LYS A 197 20.61 -10.91 -4.31
C LYS A 197 21.57 -9.73 -4.54
N LYS A 198 21.24 -8.78 -5.42
CA LYS A 198 22.08 -7.61 -5.71
C LYS A 198 21.91 -6.49 -4.67
N VAL A 199 20.80 -6.49 -3.91
CA VAL A 199 20.54 -5.52 -2.84
C VAL A 199 20.76 -6.11 -1.44
N GLU A 200 21.12 -7.39 -1.33
CA GLU A 200 21.33 -8.09 -0.05
C GLU A 200 22.28 -7.37 0.89
N HIS A 201 23.39 -6.81 0.36
CA HIS A 201 24.35 -6.06 1.17
C HIS A 201 23.71 -4.82 1.82
N LEU A 202 22.94 -4.03 1.05
CA LEU A 202 22.23 -2.85 1.56
C LEU A 202 21.18 -3.23 2.61
N VAL A 203 20.41 -4.30 2.37
CA VAL A 203 19.40 -4.74 3.34
C VAL A 203 20.06 -5.14 4.66
N LYS A 204 21.18 -5.88 4.62
CA LYS A 204 21.91 -6.29 5.83
C LYS A 204 22.59 -5.13 6.54
N GLU A 205 23.01 -4.10 5.81
CA GLU A 205 23.62 -2.90 6.37
C GLU A 205 22.58 -2.00 7.06
N LEU A 206 21.41 -1.83 6.44
CA LEU A 206 20.41 -0.87 6.90
C LEU A 206 19.37 -1.46 7.88
N ALA A 207 19.11 -2.76 7.83
CA ALA A 207 18.15 -3.41 8.72
C ALA A 207 18.78 -3.81 10.06
N GLY A 208 18.07 -3.56 11.15
CA GLY A 208 18.38 -4.07 12.48
C GLY A 208 17.95 -5.52 12.66
N GLU A 209 18.16 -6.06 13.86
CA GLU A 209 17.80 -7.45 14.21
C GLU A 209 16.30 -7.73 14.11
N ASP A 210 15.47 -6.71 14.31
CA ASP A 210 14.01 -6.80 14.18
C ASP A 210 13.53 -6.63 12.73
N GLY A 211 14.43 -6.38 11.77
CA GLY A 211 14.11 -6.13 10.36
C GLY A 211 13.63 -4.70 10.05
N LEU A 212 13.50 -3.83 11.05
CA LEU A 212 13.29 -2.38 10.88
C LEU A 212 14.62 -1.68 10.59
N VAL A 213 14.60 -0.37 10.33
CA VAL A 213 15.84 0.39 10.13
C VAL A 213 16.67 0.42 11.41
N ALA A 214 17.97 0.11 11.31
CA ALA A 214 18.87 -0.01 12.46
C ALA A 214 19.16 1.34 13.15
N GLN A 215 19.24 2.42 12.38
CA GLN A 215 19.39 3.79 12.87
C GLN A 215 18.53 4.71 12.01
N SER A 216 17.46 5.25 12.60
CA SER A 216 16.68 6.30 11.95
C SER A 216 17.48 7.59 11.87
N PHE A 217 17.35 8.30 10.74
CA PHE A 217 17.92 9.63 10.55
C PHE A 217 17.27 10.69 11.43
#